data_AF-A0A1L9R5B0-F1
#
_entry.id   AF-A0A1L9R5B0-F1
#
_cell.length_a   1.000
_cell.length_b   1.000
_cell.length_c   1.000
_cell.angle_alpha   90.00
_cell.angle_beta   90.00
_cell.angle_gamma   90.00
#
_symmetry.space_group_name_H-M   'P 1'
#
loop_
_entity.id
_entity.type
_entity.pdbx_description
1 polymer ?
#
loop_
_entity_poly.entity_id
_entity_poly.type
_entity_poly.pdbx_seq_one_letter_code
_entity_poly.pdbx_strand_id
1 'polypeptide(L)'
;MPLLASQISTTALTEDNVTHNQFRTPQSLPDVNPGLPPAAASTWPASSNGTAHHIPVTQYHETVGNESISHHYQYVIDHVKRAGFESFDALVSGYYTLSFTRNSTADRAQKASRAKRLRSVLESLHKHSKEWTKWEARGFQEQTVQAAEGIYVAELGELQLDSDVNIYGTVDDLPPIEIQKSQVLQNLQRQYENKVPNLWALFTELAGASSPHTEDATILSLTLLHSINTNPELNLRETIINLVDRLL
;
A
#
# COMPACT_ATOMS: atom_id res chain seq x y z
N MET A 1 28.68 41.69 35.40
CA MET A 1 29.18 43.00 34.95
C MET A 1 30.70 42.98 35.04
N PRO A 2 31.49 43.26 33.99
CA PRO A 2 31.17 43.59 32.58
C PRO A 2 31.54 42.41 31.61
N LEU A 3 31.00 42.20 30.41
CA LEU A 3 30.66 43.01 29.20
C LEU A 3 31.85 43.36 28.28
N LEU A 4 31.91 42.70 27.11
CA LEU A 4 32.34 43.16 25.76
C LEU A 4 32.62 41.89 24.91
N ALA A 5 31.77 41.39 24.02
CA ALA A 5 31.09 41.96 22.83
C ALA A 5 32.02 42.19 21.62
N SER A 6 31.55 41.65 20.48
CA SER A 6 31.86 42.01 19.10
C SER A 6 33.20 41.52 18.53
N GLN A 7 33.14 40.65 17.52
CA GLN A 7 33.53 41.02 16.16
C GLN A 7 32.71 40.19 15.16
N ILE A 8 31.84 40.91 14.46
CA ILE A 8 31.11 40.50 13.27
C ILE A 8 32.01 40.93 12.10
N SER A 9 32.29 40.04 11.15
CA SER A 9 32.75 40.46 9.82
C SER A 9 31.94 39.74 8.77
N THR A 10 30.99 40.52 8.26
CA THR A 10 30.21 40.31 7.06
C THR A 10 31.08 40.60 5.85
N THR A 11 31.18 39.66 4.94
CA THR A 11 31.36 39.94 3.51
C THR A 11 30.54 38.93 2.72
N ALA A 12 29.46 39.43 2.13
CA ALA A 12 28.67 38.79 1.11
C ALA A 12 29.19 39.19 -0.29
N LEU A 13 28.66 38.49 -1.31
CA LEU A 13 28.73 38.75 -2.75
C LEU A 13 30.01 38.20 -3.42
N THR A 14 30.00 37.44 -4.53
CA THR A 14 28.94 37.00 -5.45
C THR A 14 29.51 35.86 -6.32
N GLU A 15 28.61 35.02 -6.83
CA GLU A 15 28.58 34.46 -8.19
C GLU A 15 29.61 33.41 -8.68
N ASP A 16 28.99 32.44 -9.38
CA ASP A 16 29.47 31.68 -10.52
C ASP A 16 30.59 30.67 -10.34
N ASN A 17 30.20 29.38 -10.20
CA ASN A 17 30.76 28.39 -11.12
C ASN A 17 29.81 27.20 -11.35
N VAL A 18 29.04 27.31 -12.43
CA VAL A 18 28.38 26.17 -13.09
C VAL A 18 29.47 25.40 -13.84
N THR A 19 30.02 24.34 -13.23
CA THR A 19 30.83 23.37 -13.97
C THR A 19 29.93 22.48 -14.81
N HIS A 20 29.77 22.91 -16.05
CA HIS A 20 29.50 22.13 -17.24
C HIS A 20 30.36 20.85 -17.25
N ASN A 21 29.75 19.67 -17.36
CA ASN A 21 30.41 18.52 -17.98
C ASN A 21 29.40 17.56 -18.63
N GLN A 22 29.10 17.92 -19.88
CA GLN A 22 29.07 17.05 -21.06
C GLN A 22 28.16 15.81 -21.00
N PHE A 23 26.91 16.01 -21.42
CA PHE A 23 26.12 14.97 -22.06
C PHE A 23 26.82 14.51 -23.34
N ARG A 24 27.28 13.26 -23.36
CA ARG A 24 27.69 12.60 -24.60
C ARG A 24 26.44 12.26 -25.40
N THR A 25 26.25 12.96 -26.52
CA THR A 25 25.30 12.64 -27.59
C THR A 25 25.61 11.27 -28.20
N PRO A 26 24.63 10.37 -28.41
CA PRO A 26 24.77 9.35 -29.43
C PRO A 26 24.44 9.97 -30.80
N GLN A 27 25.40 9.88 -31.70
CA GLN A 27 25.29 10.28 -33.10
C GLN A 27 24.09 9.64 -33.82
N SER A 28 23.59 10.41 -34.79
CA SER A 28 22.66 10.09 -35.88
C SER A 28 22.95 8.76 -36.63
N LEU A 29 21.86 8.14 -37.10
CA LEU A 29 21.77 7.02 -38.05
C LEU A 29 22.75 7.10 -39.24
N PRO A 30 23.06 5.94 -39.83
CA PRO A 30 23.07 5.77 -41.28
C PRO A 30 21.93 4.87 -41.78
N ASP A 31 21.37 5.28 -42.92
CA ASP A 31 20.30 4.68 -43.70
C ASP A 31 20.69 3.39 -44.45
N VAL A 32 19.70 2.48 -44.53
CA VAL A 32 19.30 1.61 -45.67
C VAL A 32 20.32 0.62 -46.28
N ASN A 33 19.99 -0.68 -46.21
CA ASN A 33 19.75 -1.50 -47.41
C ASN A 33 18.82 -2.72 -47.14
N PRO A 34 18.01 -3.17 -48.12
CA PRO A 34 16.80 -3.97 -47.95
C PRO A 34 17.07 -5.47 -48.11
N GLY A 35 16.15 -6.29 -47.60
CA GLY A 35 16.19 -7.73 -47.82
C GLY A 35 15.16 -8.51 -47.02
N LEU A 36 13.87 -8.22 -47.22
CA LEU A 36 12.77 -9.11 -46.81
C LEU A 36 12.59 -10.20 -47.88
N PRO A 37 12.66 -11.51 -47.53
CA PRO A 37 12.02 -12.54 -48.34
C PRO A 37 10.54 -12.74 -47.93
N PRO A 38 9.67 -13.10 -48.90
CA PRO A 38 8.22 -13.02 -48.76
C PRO A 38 7.60 -14.24 -48.07
N ALA A 39 6.38 -14.01 -47.57
CA ALA A 39 5.48 -15.00 -46.97
C ALA A 39 5.31 -16.25 -47.84
N ALA A 40 5.71 -17.41 -47.31
CA ALA A 40 5.36 -18.71 -47.85
C ALA A 40 4.14 -19.27 -47.10
N ALA A 41 3.05 -19.44 -47.85
CA ALA A 41 1.83 -20.10 -47.42
C ALA A 41 2.15 -21.52 -46.90
N SER A 42 1.78 -21.81 -45.65
CA SER A 42 1.78 -23.18 -45.14
C SER A 42 0.52 -23.89 -45.65
N THR A 43 0.69 -24.59 -46.76
CA THR A 43 -0.23 -25.62 -47.25
C THR A 43 -0.23 -26.79 -46.27
N TRP A 44 -1.40 -27.12 -45.73
CA TRP A 44 -1.61 -28.32 -44.93
C TRP A 44 -1.63 -29.54 -45.86
N PRO A 45 -0.81 -30.59 -45.66
CA PRO A 45 -1.04 -31.86 -46.32
C PRO A 45 -2.06 -32.67 -45.53
N ALA A 46 -3.21 -32.93 -46.16
CA ALA A 46 -4.06 -34.05 -45.80
C ALA A 46 -3.45 -35.35 -46.36
N SER A 47 -3.13 -36.31 -45.50
CA SER A 47 -3.24 -37.72 -45.87
C SER A 47 -3.31 -38.65 -44.67
N SER A 48 -4.32 -39.49 -44.79
CA SER A 48 -4.77 -40.62 -43.99
C SER A 48 -3.87 -41.85 -44.16
N ASN A 49 -3.58 -42.58 -43.08
CA ASN A 49 -4.15 -43.91 -42.78
C ASN A 49 -3.39 -44.57 -41.62
N GLY A 50 -4.10 -45.45 -40.92
CA GLY A 50 -3.81 -45.88 -39.57
C GLY A 50 -2.65 -46.87 -39.41
N THR A 51 -2.09 -46.85 -38.21
CA THR A 51 -1.63 -48.09 -37.56
C THR A 51 -1.79 -47.89 -36.05
N ALA A 52 -2.66 -48.70 -35.45
CA ALA A 52 -2.96 -48.66 -34.04
C ALA A 52 -1.78 -49.25 -33.25
N HIS A 53 -1.04 -48.40 -32.55
CA HIS A 53 -0.18 -48.82 -31.44
C HIS A 53 -0.61 -48.08 -30.18
N HIS A 54 -1.08 -48.86 -29.22
CA HIS A 54 -1.52 -48.45 -27.89
C HIS A 54 -0.32 -47.96 -27.08
N ILE A 55 -0.08 -46.65 -27.07
CA ILE A 55 0.88 -46.01 -26.16
C ILE A 55 0.15 -45.78 -24.83
N PRO A 56 0.68 -46.26 -23.68
CA PRO A 56 0.02 -46.06 -22.40
C PRO A 56 0.01 -44.57 -22.07
N VAL A 57 -1.20 -44.06 -21.81
CA VAL A 57 -1.46 -42.73 -21.25
C VAL A 57 -0.63 -42.59 -19.97
N THR A 58 0.50 -41.92 -20.10
CA THR A 58 1.25 -41.37 -18.98
C THR A 58 1.22 -39.87 -19.18
N GLN A 59 0.44 -39.17 -18.35
CA GLN A 59 0.92 -38.04 -17.57
C GLN A 59 2.10 -37.21 -18.15
N TYR A 60 1.94 -36.55 -19.31
CA TYR A 60 2.95 -35.65 -19.90
C TYR A 60 2.43 -34.22 -20.17
N HIS A 61 1.35 -33.78 -19.53
CA HIS A 61 0.73 -32.49 -19.87
C HIS A 61 0.96 -31.33 -18.88
N GLU A 62 1.49 -31.57 -17.67
CA GLU A 62 1.77 -30.49 -16.71
C GLU A 62 3.24 -30.02 -16.69
N THR A 63 4.17 -30.91 -17.05
CA THR A 63 5.61 -30.62 -16.95
C THR A 63 6.10 -29.67 -18.04
N VAL A 64 5.64 -29.85 -19.28
CA VAL A 64 6.06 -29.01 -20.43
C VAL A 64 5.60 -27.55 -20.28
N GLY A 65 4.45 -27.32 -19.62
CA GLY A 65 3.94 -25.98 -19.32
C GLY A 65 4.72 -25.25 -18.23
N ASN A 66 5.06 -25.96 -17.14
CA ASN A 66 5.82 -25.40 -16.04
C ASN A 66 7.30 -25.16 -16.39
N GLU A 67 7.90 -26.01 -17.21
CA GLU A 67 9.27 -25.80 -17.68
C GLU A 67 9.37 -24.57 -18.61
N SER A 68 8.35 -24.38 -19.46
CA SER A 68 8.20 -23.20 -20.32
C SER A 68 8.03 -21.89 -19.52
N ILE A 69 7.19 -21.88 -18.48
CA ILE A 69 6.97 -20.67 -17.67
C ILE A 69 8.19 -20.32 -16.81
N SER A 70 8.88 -21.33 -16.27
CA SER A 70 10.12 -21.13 -15.51
C SER A 70 11.20 -20.52 -16.39
N HIS A 71 11.33 -20.98 -17.64
CA HIS A 71 12.24 -20.40 -18.62
C HIS A 71 11.91 -18.93 -18.93
N HIS A 72 10.63 -18.56 -19.01
CA HIS A 72 10.22 -17.16 -19.19
C HIS A 72 10.62 -16.28 -17.99
N TYR A 73 10.43 -16.75 -16.76
CA TYR A 73 10.84 -16.00 -15.57
C TYR A 73 12.36 -15.87 -15.47
N GLN A 74 13.11 -16.94 -15.78
CA GLN A 74 14.57 -16.90 -15.84
C GLN A 74 15.06 -15.86 -16.86
N TYR A 75 14.47 -15.88 -18.07
CA TYR A 75 14.77 -14.88 -19.10
C TYR A 75 14.55 -13.46 -18.58
N VAL A 76 13.44 -13.18 -17.90
CA VAL A 76 13.15 -11.85 -17.33
C VAL A 76 14.20 -11.48 -16.28
N ILE A 77 14.49 -12.37 -15.32
CA ILE A 77 15.49 -12.11 -14.26
C ILE A 77 16.86 -11.77 -14.85
N ASP A 78 17.30 -12.49 -15.89
CA ASP A 78 18.57 -12.24 -16.57
C ASP A 78 18.56 -10.91 -17.35
N HIS A 79 17.41 -10.48 -17.86
CA HIS A 79 17.27 -9.15 -18.45
C HIS A 79 17.34 -8.05 -17.39
N VAL A 80 16.73 -8.24 -16.22
CA VAL A 80 16.78 -7.28 -15.12
C VAL A 80 18.22 -7.04 -14.67
N LYS A 81 19.00 -8.12 -14.51
CA LYS A 81 20.43 -8.02 -14.17
C LYS A 81 21.23 -7.29 -15.25
N ARG A 82 21.02 -7.62 -16.53
CA ARG A 82 21.68 -6.93 -17.65
C ARG A 82 21.30 -5.46 -17.78
N ALA A 83 20.11 -5.08 -17.34
CA ALA A 83 19.66 -3.70 -17.28
C ALA A 83 20.28 -2.90 -16.12
N GLY A 84 21.08 -3.55 -15.26
CA GLY A 84 21.83 -2.89 -14.18
C GLY A 84 21.14 -2.87 -12.83
N PHE A 85 20.06 -3.64 -12.63
CA PHE A 85 19.42 -3.78 -11.32
C PHE A 85 20.04 -4.96 -10.54
N GLU A 86 20.21 -4.78 -9.23
CA GLU A 86 20.76 -5.80 -8.33
C GLU A 86 19.92 -7.09 -8.31
N SER A 87 18.60 -6.94 -8.27
CA SER A 87 17.66 -8.04 -8.24
C SER A 87 16.34 -7.68 -8.90
N PHE A 88 15.50 -8.68 -9.16
CA PHE A 88 14.12 -8.46 -9.57
C PHE A 88 13.35 -7.63 -8.54
N ASP A 89 13.54 -7.92 -7.25
CA ASP A 89 12.89 -7.18 -6.16
C ASP A 89 13.34 -5.71 -6.10
N ALA A 90 14.62 -5.43 -6.37
CA ALA A 90 15.14 -4.07 -6.45
C ALA A 90 14.51 -3.28 -7.61
N LEU A 91 14.35 -3.91 -8.78
CA LEU A 91 13.62 -3.33 -9.91
C LEU A 91 12.17 -3.04 -9.53
N VAL A 92 11.46 -4.01 -8.95
CA VAL A 92 10.03 -3.89 -8.60
C VAL A 92 9.83 -2.80 -7.55
N SER A 93 10.64 -2.81 -6.49
CA SER A 93 10.63 -1.80 -5.45
C SER A 93 10.89 -0.40 -6.04
N GLY A 94 11.93 -0.25 -6.87
CA GLY A 94 12.22 0.99 -7.57
C GLY A 94 11.07 1.43 -8.49
N TYR A 95 10.48 0.50 -9.23
CA TYR A 95 9.34 0.76 -10.09
C TYR A 95 8.12 1.29 -9.32
N TYR A 96 7.91 0.88 -8.06
CA TYR A 96 6.79 1.37 -7.25
C TYR A 96 7.13 2.56 -6.34
N THR A 97 8.39 2.94 -6.17
CA THR A 97 8.81 3.99 -5.20
C THR A 97 9.50 5.18 -5.85
N LEU A 98 10.21 5.01 -6.96
CA LEU A 98 10.93 6.11 -7.62
C LEU A 98 9.98 7.12 -8.26
N SER A 99 10.46 8.35 -8.41
CA SER A 99 9.78 9.42 -9.14
C SER A 99 10.32 9.48 -10.57
N PHE A 100 9.52 9.05 -11.54
CA PHE A 100 9.87 9.15 -12.95
C PHE A 100 9.57 10.55 -13.50
N THR A 101 10.21 10.91 -14.63
CA THR A 101 9.90 12.15 -15.36
C THR A 101 8.40 12.22 -15.65
N ARG A 102 7.78 13.35 -15.29
CA ARG A 102 6.34 13.58 -15.44
C ARG A 102 5.89 13.27 -16.87
N ASN A 103 4.80 12.50 -17.00
CA ASN A 103 4.21 12.08 -18.27
C ASN A 103 5.06 11.13 -19.13
N SER A 104 6.21 10.67 -18.64
CA SER A 104 6.94 9.58 -19.30
C SER A 104 6.10 8.31 -19.34
N THR A 105 6.43 7.40 -20.25
CA THR A 105 5.79 6.08 -20.31
C THR A 105 5.88 5.35 -18.96
N ALA A 106 7.03 5.45 -18.28
CA ALA A 106 7.24 4.87 -16.95
C ALA A 106 6.33 5.51 -15.87
N ASP A 107 6.23 6.84 -15.83
CA ASP A 107 5.34 7.57 -14.90
C ASP A 107 3.86 7.17 -15.09
N ARG A 108 3.39 7.14 -16.34
CA ARG A 108 2.00 6.75 -16.66
C ARG A 108 1.73 5.30 -16.31
N ALA A 109 2.65 4.40 -16.65
CA ALA A 109 2.53 2.98 -16.33
C ALA A 109 2.54 2.75 -14.81
N GLN A 110 3.45 3.41 -14.09
CA GLN A 110 3.56 3.32 -12.63
C GLN A 110 2.27 3.79 -11.95
N LYS A 111 1.73 4.95 -12.32
CA LYS A 111 0.46 5.46 -11.78
C LYS A 111 -0.70 4.47 -12.02
N ALA A 112 -0.83 3.95 -13.24
CA ALA A 112 -1.84 2.95 -13.54
C ALA A 112 -1.64 1.66 -12.74
N SER A 113 -0.39 1.24 -12.56
CA SER A 113 -0.05 0.04 -11.79
C SER A 113 -0.36 0.20 -10.30
N ARG A 114 0.05 1.32 -9.68
CA ARG A 114 -0.27 1.67 -8.28
C ARG A 114 -1.77 1.72 -8.04
N ALA A 115 -2.53 2.33 -8.95
CA ALA A 115 -3.97 2.50 -8.79
C ALA A 115 -4.79 1.22 -9.01
N LYS A 116 -4.37 0.33 -9.92
CA LYS A 116 -5.22 -0.79 -10.39
C LYS A 116 -4.63 -2.18 -10.22
N ARG A 117 -3.30 -2.33 -10.30
CA ARG A 117 -2.66 -3.66 -10.39
C ARG A 117 -2.01 -4.08 -9.08
N LEU A 118 -1.44 -3.13 -8.33
CA LEU A 118 -0.75 -3.41 -7.08
C LEU A 118 -1.67 -4.11 -6.07
N ARG A 119 -2.94 -3.70 -5.98
CA ARG A 119 -3.94 -4.35 -5.13
C ARG A 119 -4.07 -5.85 -5.44
N SER A 120 -4.23 -6.20 -6.72
CA SER A 120 -4.37 -7.60 -7.15
C SER A 120 -3.09 -8.41 -6.93
N VAL A 121 -1.92 -7.79 -7.09
CA VAL A 121 -0.63 -8.43 -6.77
C VAL A 121 -0.53 -8.73 -5.27
N LEU A 122 -0.85 -7.76 -4.41
CA LEU A 122 -0.83 -7.94 -2.95
C LEU A 122 -1.85 -8.99 -2.49
N GLU A 123 -3.04 -9.01 -3.08
CA GLU A 123 -4.06 -10.03 -2.81
C GLU A 123 -3.58 -11.44 -3.19
N SER A 124 -2.98 -11.58 -4.37
CA SER A 124 -2.40 -12.86 -4.80
C SER A 124 -1.25 -13.28 -3.89
N LEU A 125 -0.39 -12.34 -3.50
CA LEU A 125 0.73 -12.60 -2.59
C LEU A 125 0.21 -13.07 -1.23
N HIS A 126 -0.80 -12.38 -0.67
CA HIS A 126 -1.43 -12.76 0.58
C HIS A 126 -2.05 -14.16 0.50
N LYS A 127 -2.77 -14.47 -0.58
CA LYS A 127 -3.39 -15.78 -0.77
C LYS A 127 -2.34 -16.90 -0.76
N HIS A 128 -1.29 -16.78 -1.57
CA HIS A 128 -0.27 -17.82 -1.71
C HIS A 128 0.73 -17.85 -0.54
N SER A 129 0.86 -16.76 0.23
CA SER A 129 1.70 -16.74 1.44
C SER A 129 1.30 -17.80 2.48
N LYS A 130 0.05 -18.28 2.41
CA LYS A 130 -0.46 -19.35 3.28
C LYS A 130 0.10 -20.72 2.92
N GLU A 131 0.62 -20.88 1.71
CA GLU A 131 1.21 -22.13 1.20
C GLU A 131 2.74 -22.15 1.38
N TRP A 132 3.35 -21.00 1.69
CA TRP A 132 4.78 -20.89 1.92
C TRP A 132 5.19 -21.53 3.25
N THR A 133 6.48 -21.82 3.39
CA THR A 133 7.01 -22.22 4.69
C THR A 133 6.86 -21.10 5.71
N LYS A 134 6.81 -21.44 7.00
CA LYS A 134 6.71 -20.44 8.09
C LYS A 134 7.80 -19.37 8.00
N TRP A 135 9.00 -19.74 7.56
CA TRP A 135 10.12 -18.82 7.43
C TRP A 135 9.92 -17.83 6.28
N GLU A 136 9.46 -18.29 5.12
CA GLU A 136 9.19 -17.45 3.95
C GLU A 136 8.00 -16.51 4.17
N ALA A 137 6.93 -17.00 4.84
CA ALA A 137 5.76 -16.19 5.15
C ALA A 137 6.01 -15.12 6.22
N ARG A 138 7.00 -15.34 7.10
CA ARG A 138 7.27 -14.46 8.25
C ARG A 138 7.51 -13.02 7.84
N GLY A 139 8.41 -12.77 6.89
CA GLY A 139 8.74 -11.40 6.47
C GLY A 139 7.55 -10.67 5.86
N PHE A 140 6.71 -11.38 5.08
CA PHE A 140 5.49 -10.80 4.52
C PHE A 140 4.45 -10.46 5.60
N GLN A 141 4.25 -11.34 6.59
CA GLN A 141 3.33 -11.11 7.70
C GLN A 141 3.78 -9.96 8.58
N GLU A 142 5.06 -9.93 8.98
CA GLU A 142 5.64 -8.85 9.79
C GLU A 142 5.48 -7.50 9.08
N GLN A 143 5.81 -7.43 7.79
CA GLN A 143 5.65 -6.20 7.01
C GLN A 143 4.18 -5.77 6.84
N THR A 144 3.25 -6.73 6.73
CA THR A 144 1.82 -6.44 6.63
C THR A 144 1.29 -5.83 7.93
N VAL A 145 1.68 -6.40 9.08
CA VAL A 145 1.31 -5.88 10.40
C VAL A 145 1.90 -4.49 10.60
N GLN A 146 3.19 -4.30 10.30
CA GLN A 146 3.85 -3.00 10.43
C GLN A 146 3.21 -1.93 9.52
N ALA A 147 2.81 -2.29 8.30
CA ALA A 147 2.11 -1.38 7.40
C ALA A 147 0.72 -1.01 7.93
N ALA A 148 -0.03 -1.98 8.48
CA ALA A 148 -1.33 -1.73 9.10
C ALA A 148 -1.19 -0.81 10.32
N GLU A 149 -0.22 -1.06 11.20
CA GLU A 149 0.09 -0.20 12.34
C GLU A 149 0.39 1.24 11.90
N GLY A 150 1.22 1.42 10.88
CA GLY A 150 1.52 2.75 10.34
C GLY A 150 0.28 3.50 9.84
N ILE A 151 -0.68 2.79 9.22
CA ILE A 151 -1.97 3.37 8.81
C ILE A 151 -2.78 3.80 10.03
N TYR A 152 -2.89 2.94 11.05
CA TYR A 152 -3.65 3.22 12.26
C TYR A 152 -3.07 4.38 13.07
N VAL A 153 -1.75 4.45 13.20
CA VAL A 153 -1.06 5.55 13.90
C VAL A 153 -1.25 6.86 13.15
N ALA A 154 -1.22 6.85 11.81
CA ALA A 154 -1.49 8.05 11.01
C ALA A 154 -2.93 8.55 11.21
N GLU A 155 -3.92 7.65 11.13
CA GLU A 155 -5.33 7.97 11.40
C GLU A 155 -5.53 8.55 12.81
N LEU A 156 -4.86 7.97 13.80
CA LEU A 156 -4.96 8.44 15.18
C LEU A 156 -4.29 9.81 15.38
N GLY A 157 -3.21 10.09 14.66
CA GLY A 157 -2.57 11.42 14.64
C GLY A 157 -3.45 12.49 13.99
N GLU A 158 -4.17 12.14 12.92
CA GLU A 158 -5.15 13.05 12.29
C GLU A 158 -6.30 13.39 13.25
N LEU A 159 -6.77 12.44 14.07
CA LEU A 159 -7.76 12.70 15.11
C LEU A 159 -7.29 13.67 16.20
N GLN A 160 -6.01 13.68 16.55
CA GLN A 160 -5.49 14.59 17.59
C GLN A 160 -5.43 16.04 17.13
N LEU A 161 -5.13 16.25 15.84
CA LEU A 161 -5.08 17.58 15.25
C LEU A 161 -6.48 18.19 15.09
N ASP A 162 -7.52 17.36 15.13
CA ASP A 162 -8.90 17.74 14.93
C ASP A 162 -9.64 17.87 16.28
N SER A 163 -9.75 19.10 16.78
CA SER A 163 -10.44 19.42 18.03
C SER A 163 -11.97 19.26 17.98
N ASP A 164 -12.53 18.87 16.83
CA ASP A 164 -13.99 18.81 16.60
C ASP A 164 -14.64 17.51 17.13
N VAL A 165 -13.86 16.53 17.62
CA VAL A 165 -14.38 15.37 18.35
C VAL A 165 -14.77 15.79 19.78
N ASN A 166 -15.83 16.60 19.86
CA ASN A 166 -16.34 17.08 21.14
C ASN A 166 -17.17 15.98 21.81
N ILE A 167 -16.51 15.16 22.64
CA ILE A 167 -17.15 14.17 23.53
C ILE A 167 -18.07 14.86 24.57
N TYR A 168 -17.98 16.18 24.72
CA TYR A 168 -18.75 17.00 25.64
C TYR A 168 -19.69 17.94 24.85
N GLY A 169 -20.77 17.38 24.30
CA GLY A 169 -21.84 18.20 23.73
C GLY A 169 -22.25 19.32 24.68
N THR A 170 -22.26 20.56 24.19
CA THR A 170 -22.68 21.77 24.90
C THR A 170 -24.09 21.58 25.47
N VAL A 171 -24.25 21.75 26.78
CA VAL A 171 -25.46 21.38 27.53
C VAL A 171 -26.62 22.38 27.40
N ASP A 172 -26.47 23.44 26.60
CA ASP A 172 -27.27 24.66 26.73
C ASP A 172 -28.64 24.69 26.00
N ASP A 173 -29.01 23.68 25.20
CA ASP A 173 -30.34 23.62 24.56
C ASP A 173 -30.87 22.18 24.49
N LEU A 174 -31.64 21.70 25.49
CA LEU A 174 -31.97 20.27 25.63
C LEU A 174 -33.48 19.90 25.64
N PRO A 175 -33.90 19.03 24.69
CA PRO A 175 -35.05 18.12 24.75
C PRO A 175 -34.75 16.83 25.60
N PRO A 176 -35.69 15.84 25.72
CA PRO A 176 -35.58 14.68 26.63
C PRO A 176 -34.35 13.77 26.44
N ILE A 177 -33.89 13.19 27.57
CA ILE A 177 -32.58 12.54 27.80
C ILE A 177 -32.28 11.33 26.87
N GLU A 178 -33.25 10.47 26.54
CA GLU A 178 -33.01 9.28 25.69
C GLU A 178 -32.77 9.62 24.20
N ILE A 179 -33.40 10.69 23.70
CA ILE A 179 -33.23 11.18 22.32
C ILE A 179 -31.83 11.81 22.15
N GLN A 180 -31.30 12.35 23.24
CA GLN A 180 -29.99 13.00 23.27
C GLN A 180 -28.84 11.99 23.18
N LYS A 181 -28.96 10.88 23.91
CA LYS A 181 -27.96 9.81 23.92
C LYS A 181 -27.79 9.15 22.57
N SER A 182 -28.90 8.81 21.92
CA SER A 182 -28.90 8.26 20.55
C SER A 182 -28.33 9.25 19.53
N GLN A 183 -28.62 10.55 19.66
CA GLN A 183 -28.06 11.58 18.78
C GLN A 183 -26.55 11.77 18.96
N VAL A 184 -26.05 11.77 20.21
CA VAL A 184 -24.62 11.89 20.51
C VAL A 184 -23.86 10.66 19.99
N LEU A 185 -24.40 9.46 20.20
CA LEU A 185 -23.83 8.22 19.67
C LEU A 185 -23.76 8.20 18.15
N GLN A 186 -24.85 8.59 17.46
CA GLN A 186 -24.87 8.67 16.00
C GLN A 186 -23.90 9.71 15.46
N ASN A 187 -23.74 10.85 16.16
CA ASN A 187 -22.77 11.86 15.78
C ASN A 187 -21.33 11.36 15.94
N LEU A 188 -21.02 10.70 17.06
CA LEU A 188 -19.69 10.11 17.31
C LEU A 188 -19.38 8.98 16.33
N GLN A 189 -20.35 8.10 16.07
CA GLN A 189 -20.24 7.05 15.05
C GLN A 189 -19.85 7.64 13.71
N ARG A 190 -20.60 8.64 13.24
CA ARG A 190 -20.34 9.28 11.96
C ARG A 190 -18.98 9.98 11.92
N GLN A 191 -18.56 10.59 13.02
CA GLN A 191 -17.23 11.21 13.09
C GLN A 191 -16.13 10.15 12.98
N TYR A 192 -16.20 9.07 13.76
CA TYR A 192 -15.19 8.01 13.72
C TYR A 192 -15.18 7.26 12.39
N GLU A 193 -16.32 6.95 11.81
CA GLU A 193 -16.41 6.27 10.52
C GLU A 193 -15.73 7.07 9.40
N ASN A 194 -15.84 8.40 9.43
CA ASN A 194 -15.22 9.27 8.42
C ASN A 194 -13.75 9.57 8.70
N LYS A 195 -13.36 9.73 9.97
CA LYS A 195 -12.02 10.20 10.35
C LYS A 195 -11.03 9.06 10.52
N VAL A 196 -11.48 7.90 10.99
CA VAL A 196 -10.63 6.72 11.24
C VAL A 196 -11.24 5.45 10.64
N PRO A 197 -11.47 5.43 9.31
CA PRO A 197 -12.17 4.33 8.67
C PRO A 197 -11.47 2.98 8.84
N ASN A 198 -10.13 2.93 8.86
CA ASN A 198 -9.40 1.67 9.01
C ASN A 198 -9.46 1.15 10.46
N LEU A 199 -9.34 2.02 11.47
CA LEU A 199 -9.54 1.65 12.86
C LEU A 199 -10.99 1.25 13.16
N TRP A 200 -11.97 1.97 12.61
CA TRP A 200 -13.39 1.62 12.71
C TRP A 200 -13.66 0.20 12.19
N ALA A 201 -13.14 -0.11 10.99
CA ALA A 201 -13.26 -1.44 10.41
C ALA A 201 -12.58 -2.50 11.29
N LEU A 202 -11.38 -2.23 11.81
CA LEU A 202 -10.67 -3.15 12.71
C LEU A 202 -11.47 -3.45 13.97
N PHE A 203 -11.93 -2.43 14.69
CA PHE A 203 -12.68 -2.62 15.94
C PHE A 203 -14.01 -3.30 15.70
N THR A 204 -14.70 -2.99 14.59
CA THR A 204 -15.96 -3.64 14.22
C THR A 204 -15.74 -5.12 13.89
N GLU A 205 -14.67 -5.45 13.18
CA GLU A 205 -14.31 -6.85 12.88
C GLU A 205 -13.94 -7.61 14.17
N LEU A 206 -13.17 -6.98 15.07
CA LEU A 206 -12.75 -7.57 16.35
C LEU A 206 -13.91 -7.75 17.34
N ALA A 207 -14.85 -6.80 17.39
CA ALA A 207 -16.06 -6.89 18.20
C ALA A 207 -17.06 -7.93 17.65
N GLY A 208 -16.74 -8.51 16.48
CA GLY A 208 -17.55 -9.48 15.78
C GLY A 208 -18.61 -8.78 14.96
N ALA A 209 -18.48 -8.81 13.64
CA ALA A 209 -19.38 -8.13 12.69
C ALA A 209 -20.85 -8.61 12.72
N SER A 210 -21.23 -9.49 13.64
CA SER A 210 -22.52 -10.19 13.69
C SER A 210 -23.36 -9.86 14.94
N SER A 211 -22.89 -9.00 15.85
CA SER A 211 -23.62 -8.66 17.08
C SER A 211 -24.31 -7.29 16.97
N PRO A 212 -25.53 -7.12 17.52
CA PRO A 212 -26.19 -5.81 17.58
C PRO A 212 -25.45 -4.79 18.47
N HIS A 213 -24.51 -5.24 19.30
CA HIS A 213 -23.73 -4.38 20.20
C HIS A 213 -22.34 -4.02 19.65
N THR A 214 -22.02 -4.44 18.43
CA THR A 214 -20.71 -4.22 17.81
C THR A 214 -20.42 -2.73 17.61
N GLU A 215 -21.42 -1.96 17.20
CA GLU A 215 -21.27 -0.52 16.98
C GLU A 215 -20.95 0.22 18.29
N ASP A 216 -21.70 -0.07 19.36
CA ASP A 216 -21.46 0.51 20.69
C ASP A 216 -20.07 0.16 21.23
N ALA A 217 -19.65 -1.11 21.07
CA ALA A 217 -18.33 -1.58 21.49
C ALA A 217 -17.21 -0.90 20.69
N THR A 218 -17.40 -0.69 19.38
CA THR A 218 -16.46 0.05 18.52
C THR A 218 -16.37 1.51 18.96
N ILE A 219 -17.50 2.18 19.18
CA ILE A 219 -17.53 3.59 19.61
C ILE A 219 -16.86 3.76 20.97
N LEU A 220 -17.16 2.87 21.93
CA LEU A 220 -16.51 2.86 23.26
C LEU A 220 -14.99 2.68 23.15
N SER A 221 -14.56 1.71 22.36
CA SER A 221 -13.14 1.40 22.17
C SER A 221 -12.39 2.56 21.53
N LEU A 222 -12.96 3.17 20.49
CA LEU A 222 -12.38 4.34 19.81
C LEU A 222 -12.37 5.57 20.71
N THR A 223 -13.44 5.80 21.47
CA THR A 223 -13.50 6.95 22.38
C THR A 223 -12.50 6.82 23.53
N LEU A 224 -12.33 5.61 24.07
CA LEU A 224 -11.30 5.33 25.07
C LEU A 224 -9.90 5.51 24.47
N LEU A 225 -9.64 4.94 23.30
CA LEU A 225 -8.36 5.06 22.62
C LEU A 225 -8.00 6.53 22.34
N HIS A 226 -8.95 7.30 21.82
CA HIS A 226 -8.80 8.74 21.60
C HIS A 226 -8.53 9.48 22.92
N SER A 227 -9.29 9.20 23.98
CA SER A 227 -9.12 9.85 25.29
C SER A 227 -7.74 9.59 25.91
N ILE A 228 -7.27 8.33 25.88
CA ILE A 228 -5.94 7.94 26.38
C ILE A 228 -4.84 8.65 25.60
N ASN A 229 -5.00 8.71 24.28
CA ASN A 229 -4.00 9.30 23.41
C ASN A 229 -3.96 10.83 23.49
N THR A 230 -5.07 11.48 23.87
CA THR A 230 -5.14 12.95 24.05
C THR A 230 -4.69 13.38 25.45
N ASN A 231 -4.94 12.57 26.48
CA ASN A 231 -4.51 12.86 27.85
C ASN A 231 -3.93 11.60 28.53
N PRO A 232 -2.59 11.41 28.50
CA PRO A 232 -1.95 10.21 29.03
C PRO A 232 -2.02 10.09 30.57
N GLU A 233 -2.30 11.19 31.28
CA GLU A 233 -2.47 11.24 32.74
C GLU A 233 -3.91 10.94 33.20
N LEU A 234 -4.82 10.57 32.27
CA LEU A 234 -6.21 10.28 32.60
C LEU A 234 -6.33 9.07 33.54
N ASN A 235 -7.17 9.22 34.57
CA ASN A 235 -7.60 8.10 35.38
C ASN A 235 -8.51 7.17 34.55
N LEU A 236 -7.91 6.14 33.95
CA LEU A 236 -8.60 5.16 33.10
C LEU A 236 -9.88 4.62 33.71
N ARG A 237 -9.89 4.35 35.03
CA ARG A 237 -11.05 3.81 35.73
C ARG A 237 -12.22 4.79 35.72
N GLU A 238 -11.96 6.06 36.00
CA GLU A 238 -12.97 7.11 36.01
C GLU A 238 -13.46 7.43 34.59
N THR A 239 -12.56 7.43 33.60
CA THR A 239 -12.93 7.59 32.19
C THR A 239 -13.83 6.47 31.70
N ILE A 240 -13.50 5.21 32.02
CA ILE A 240 -14.31 4.05 31.65
C ILE A 240 -15.69 4.14 32.30
N ILE A 241 -15.78 4.46 33.60
CA ILE A 241 -17.05 4.61 34.30
C ILE A 241 -17.90 5.72 33.67
N ASN A 242 -17.31 6.89 33.42
CA ASN A 242 -18.02 8.02 32.80
C ASN A 242 -18.47 7.72 31.36
N LEU A 243 -17.68 6.96 30.58
CA LEU A 243 -18.05 6.56 29.22
C LEU A 243 -19.16 5.52 29.22
N VAL A 244 -19.09 4.54 30.12
CA VAL A 244 -20.14 3.55 30.32
C VAL A 244 -21.44 4.22 30.76
N ASP A 245 -21.41 5.11 31.75
CA ASP A 245 -22.60 5.82 32.24
C ASP A 245 -23.21 6.79 31.22
N ARG A 246 -22.41 7.29 30.27
CA ARG A 246 -22.90 8.14 29.17
C ARG A 246 -23.50 7.34 28.03
N LEU A 247 -23.10 6.08 27.84
CA LEU A 247 -23.45 5.26 26.68
C LEU A 247 -24.34 4.04 27.00
N LEU A 248 -24.52 3.66 28.27
CA LEU A 248 -25.50 2.68 28.79
C LEU A 248 -26.64 3.33 29.59
#